data_AF-A0A1F4ZAD0-F1
#
_entry.id   AF-A0A1F4ZAD0-F1
#
_cell.length_a   1.000
_cell.length_b   1.000
_cell.length_c   1.000
_cell.angle_alpha   90.00
_cell.angle_beta   90.00
_cell.angle_gamma   90.00
#
_symmetry.space_group_name_H-M   'P 1'
#
loop_
_entity.id
_entity.type
_entity.pdbx_description
1 polymer ?
#
loop_
_entity_poly.entity_id
_entity_poly.type
_entity_poly.pdbx_seq_one_letter_code
_entity_poly.pdbx_strand_id
1 'polypeptide(L)'
;MRNIVGEVELDDLLANREAIAKRIRDIIEGMATKWGIDVASVELKDIVLPVDMKRTIAKQAEAEREKRATIINSEGEVIASQNLAKAARTMAETPGALHLRTLNSINDIASDQSNTVVFVTPIEVLRAVEGLNKFLERKSK
;
A
#
# COMPACT_ATOMS: atom_id res chain seq x y z
N MET A 1 -37.41 7.94 -21.46
CA MET A 1 -36.48 7.51 -20.37
C MET A 1 -35.71 6.24 -20.72
N ARG A 2 -36.35 5.15 -21.17
CA ARG A 2 -35.67 3.85 -21.44
C ARG A 2 -34.49 3.93 -22.42
N ASN A 3 -34.61 4.71 -23.51
CA ASN A 3 -33.56 4.81 -24.51
C ASN A 3 -32.27 5.46 -23.96
N ILE A 4 -32.40 6.51 -23.14
CA ILE A 4 -31.26 7.23 -22.55
C ILE A 4 -30.50 6.33 -21.57
N VAL A 5 -31.23 5.54 -20.77
CA VAL A 5 -30.62 4.61 -19.80
C VAL A 5 -29.91 3.45 -20.51
N GLY A 6 -30.32 3.10 -21.74
CA GLY A 6 -29.67 2.05 -22.54
C GLY A 6 -28.42 2.51 -23.31
N GLU A 7 -28.24 3.81 -23.51
CA GLU A 7 -27.09 4.39 -24.22
C GLU A 7 -25.88 4.66 -23.31
N VAL A 8 -26.09 4.68 -21.99
CA VAL A 8 -25.06 5.05 -21.00
C VAL A 8 -24.55 3.80 -20.29
N GLU A 9 -23.23 3.72 -20.10
CA GLU A 9 -22.62 2.63 -19.32
C GLU A 9 -23.08 2.65 -17.86
N LEU A 10 -23.20 1.47 -17.27
CA LEU A 10 -23.69 1.32 -15.89
C LEU A 10 -22.79 2.07 -14.88
N ASP A 11 -21.48 2.04 -15.06
CA ASP A 11 -20.55 2.73 -14.16
C ASP A 11 -20.75 4.25 -14.22
N ASP A 12 -21.02 4.81 -15.40
CA ASP A 12 -21.32 6.23 -15.57
C ASP A 12 -22.68 6.61 -14.96
N LEU A 13 -23.66 5.71 -15.05
CA LEU A 13 -24.95 5.83 -14.35
C LEU A 13 -24.82 5.85 -12.83
N LEU A 14 -23.86 5.09 -12.28
CA LEU A 14 -23.62 5.02 -10.84
C LEU A 14 -22.76 6.18 -10.34
N ALA A 15 -21.76 6.62 -11.11
CA ALA A 15 -20.83 7.68 -10.74
C ALA A 15 -21.39 9.09 -10.99
N ASN A 16 -22.12 9.31 -12.10
CA ASN A 16 -22.51 10.62 -12.59
C ASN A 16 -24.04 10.82 -12.62
N ARG A 17 -24.71 10.51 -11.50
CA ARG A 17 -26.18 10.59 -11.37
C ARG A 17 -26.75 11.97 -11.73
N GLU A 18 -26.12 13.05 -11.27
CA GLU A 18 -26.60 14.42 -11.51
C GLU A 18 -26.54 14.80 -13.00
N ALA A 19 -25.47 14.42 -13.69
CA ALA A 19 -25.29 14.71 -15.12
C ALA A 19 -26.37 14.02 -15.96
N ILE A 20 -26.71 12.78 -15.62
CA ILE A 20 -27.72 12.00 -16.33
C ILE A 20 -29.12 12.51 -15.99
N ALA A 21 -29.38 12.85 -14.72
CA ALA A 21 -30.63 13.47 -14.32
C ALA A 21 -30.88 14.78 -15.07
N LYS A 22 -29.85 15.61 -15.24
CA LYS A 22 -29.91 16.84 -16.04
C LYS A 22 -30.23 16.56 -17.51
N ARG A 23 -29.53 15.59 -18.13
CA ARG A 23 -29.77 15.20 -19.52
C ARG A 23 -31.20 14.67 -19.74
N ILE A 24 -31.74 13.93 -18.77
CA ILE A 24 -33.14 13.48 -18.79
C ILE A 24 -34.08 14.67 -18.65
N ARG A 25 -33.80 15.63 -17.74
CA ARG A 25 -34.59 16.86 -17.56
C ARG A 25 -34.71 17.62 -18.87
N ASP A 26 -33.59 17.92 -19.52
CA ASP A 26 -33.55 18.75 -20.73
C ASP A 26 -34.38 18.13 -21.88
N ILE A 27 -34.40 16.79 -21.99
CA ILE A 27 -35.21 16.07 -22.98
C ILE A 27 -36.71 16.13 -22.65
N ILE A 28 -37.06 15.97 -21.36
CA ILE A 28 -38.47 16.02 -20.93
C ILE A 28 -39.01 17.45 -21.05
N GLU A 29 -38.22 18.45 -20.66
CA GLU A 29 -38.54 19.88 -20.78
C GLU A 29 -38.91 20.22 -22.23
N GLY A 30 -38.08 19.84 -23.21
CA GLY A 30 -38.37 20.09 -24.63
C GLY A 30 -39.65 19.44 -25.17
N MET A 31 -40.13 18.36 -24.53
CA MET A 31 -41.43 17.76 -24.85
C MET A 31 -42.58 18.42 -24.07
N ALA A 32 -42.37 18.73 -22.79
CA ALA A 32 -43.36 19.28 -21.87
C ALA A 32 -43.74 20.73 -22.18
N THR A 33 -42.79 21.54 -22.67
CA THR A 33 -43.06 22.93 -23.10
C THR A 33 -44.09 22.98 -24.23
N LYS A 34 -44.15 21.97 -25.11
CA LYS A 34 -45.17 21.88 -26.17
C LYS A 34 -46.59 21.76 -25.61
N TRP A 35 -46.72 21.32 -24.36
CA TRP A 35 -47.98 21.09 -23.66
C TRP A 35 -48.23 22.18 -22.60
N GLY A 36 -47.34 23.18 -22.49
CA GLY A 36 -47.45 24.26 -21.51
C GLY A 36 -47.15 23.83 -20.07
N ILE A 37 -46.37 22.76 -19.87
CA ILE A 37 -46.00 22.23 -18.56
C ILE A 37 -44.52 22.52 -18.30
N ASP A 38 -44.25 23.18 -17.17
CA ASP A 38 -42.88 23.43 -16.69
C ASP A 38 -42.42 22.29 -15.76
N VAL A 39 -41.16 21.84 -15.94
CA VAL A 39 -40.58 20.74 -15.16
C VAL A 39 -39.65 21.29 -14.10
N ALA A 40 -40.08 21.26 -12.83
CA ALA A 40 -39.31 21.84 -11.72
C ALA A 40 -38.01 21.07 -11.41
N SER A 41 -38.05 19.74 -11.33
CA SER A 41 -36.86 18.90 -11.11
C SER A 41 -37.09 17.46 -11.57
N VAL A 42 -35.99 16.79 -11.94
CA VAL A 42 -35.97 15.36 -12.25
C VAL A 42 -34.79 14.75 -11.49
N GLU A 43 -35.06 13.74 -10.67
CA GLU A 43 -34.05 13.03 -9.89
C GLU A 43 -34.09 11.54 -10.18
N LEU A 44 -32.92 10.92 -10.22
CA LEU A 44 -32.76 9.47 -10.29
C LEU A 44 -32.89 8.89 -8.89
N LYS A 45 -33.98 8.16 -8.65
CA LYS A 45 -34.29 7.53 -7.35
C LYS A 45 -33.45 6.25 -7.13
N ASP A 46 -34.03 5.07 -7.38
CA ASP A 46 -33.38 3.79 -7.12
C ASP A 46 -33.05 3.03 -8.42
N ILE A 47 -31.81 2.54 -8.52
CA ILE A 47 -31.38 1.65 -9.60
C ILE A 47 -31.32 0.23 -9.02
N VAL A 48 -32.23 -0.63 -9.47
CA VAL A 48 -32.28 -2.03 -9.02
C VAL A 48 -31.46 -2.90 -9.97
N LEU A 49 -30.27 -3.30 -9.52
CA LEU A 49 -29.42 -4.23 -10.26
C LEU A 49 -29.77 -5.69 -9.91
N PRO A 50 -29.77 -6.61 -10.90
CA PRO A 50 -29.87 -8.04 -10.64
C PRO A 50 -28.75 -8.52 -9.71
N VAL A 51 -29.05 -9.53 -8.87
CA VAL A 51 -28.12 -10.05 -7.85
C VAL A 51 -26.85 -10.61 -8.49
N ASP A 52 -26.96 -11.30 -9.63
CA ASP A 52 -25.81 -11.86 -10.33
C ASP A 52 -24.83 -10.78 -10.80
N MET A 53 -25.35 -9.67 -11.33
CA MET A 53 -24.54 -8.55 -11.80
C MET A 53 -23.83 -7.85 -10.65
N LYS A 54 -24.50 -7.62 -9.51
CA LYS A 54 -23.88 -7.06 -8.30
C LYS A 54 -22.69 -7.89 -7.84
N ARG A 55 -22.82 -9.23 -7.86
CA ARG A 55 -21.75 -10.15 -7.47
C ARG A 55 -20.54 -10.06 -8.42
N THR A 56 -20.79 -9.99 -9.72
CA THR A 56 -19.71 -9.88 -10.72
C THR A 56 -18.98 -8.55 -10.61
N ILE A 57 -19.71 -7.43 -10.44
CA ILE A 57 -19.12 -6.11 -10.23
C ILE A 57 -18.29 -6.08 -8.95
N ALA A 58 -18.81 -6.65 -7.86
CA ALA A 58 -18.07 -6.74 -6.60
C ALA A 58 -16.75 -7.50 -6.77
N LYS A 59 -16.77 -8.65 -7.46
CA LYS A 59 -15.56 -9.43 -7.75
C LYS A 59 -14.56 -8.66 -8.63
N GLN A 60 -15.04 -7.96 -9.65
CA GLN A 60 -14.19 -7.14 -10.51
C GLN A 60 -13.56 -5.97 -9.73
N ALA A 61 -14.34 -5.30 -8.88
CA ALA A 61 -13.86 -4.21 -8.04
C ALA A 61 -12.82 -4.68 -7.01
N GLU A 62 -13.01 -5.87 -6.45
CA GLU A 62 -12.04 -6.51 -5.55
C GLU A 62 -10.73 -6.82 -6.26
N ALA A 63 -10.78 -7.47 -7.42
CA ALA A 63 -9.59 -7.80 -8.21
C ALA A 63 -8.82 -6.54 -8.66
N GLU A 64 -9.51 -5.49 -9.09
CA GLU A 64 -8.87 -4.22 -9.48
C GLU A 64 -8.25 -3.52 -8.27
N ARG A 65 -8.88 -3.58 -7.09
CA ARG A 65 -8.30 -3.06 -5.84
C ARG A 65 -7.06 -3.83 -5.42
N GLU A 66 -7.10 -5.16 -5.47
CA GLU A 66 -5.96 -6.01 -5.12
C GLU A 66 -4.77 -5.78 -6.06
N LYS A 67 -5.05 -5.69 -7.37
CA LYS A 67 -4.05 -5.31 -8.38
C LYS A 67 -3.42 -3.96 -8.07
N ARG A 68 -4.23 -2.93 -7.79
CA ARG A 68 -3.72 -1.59 -7.43
C ARG A 68 -2.90 -1.62 -6.15
N ALA A 69 -3.35 -2.33 -5.12
CA ALA A 69 -2.61 -2.47 -3.87
C ALA A 69 -1.23 -3.12 -4.10
N THR A 70 -1.18 -4.16 -4.93
CA THR A 70 0.07 -4.86 -5.28
C THR A 70 1.04 -3.93 -6.01
N ILE A 71 0.55 -3.13 -6.97
CA ILE A 71 1.38 -2.15 -7.70
C ILE A 71 1.93 -1.10 -6.73
N ILE A 72 1.08 -0.51 -5.90
CA ILE A 72 1.47 0.53 -4.93
C ILE A 72 2.51 -0.01 -3.94
N ASN A 73 2.31 -1.23 -3.41
CA ASN A 73 3.28 -1.85 -2.52
C ASN A 73 4.61 -2.09 -3.22
N SER A 74 4.60 -2.61 -4.45
CA SER A 74 5.82 -2.87 -5.22
C SER A 74 6.59 -1.57 -5.51
N GLU A 75 5.89 -0.49 -5.88
CA GLU A 75 6.49 0.83 -6.07
C GLU A 75 7.04 1.39 -4.75
N GLY A 76 6.31 1.23 -3.66
CA GLY A 76 6.74 1.60 -2.31
C GLY A 76 8.01 0.88 -1.88
N GLU A 77 8.11 -0.43 -2.16
CA GLU A 77 9.30 -1.24 -1.86
C GLU A 77 10.53 -0.76 -2.64
N VAL A 78 10.37 -0.40 -3.91
CA VAL A 78 11.46 0.15 -4.73
C VAL A 78 11.95 1.48 -4.14
N ILE A 79 11.04 2.39 -3.81
CA ILE A 79 11.37 3.69 -3.22
C ILE A 79 12.06 3.49 -1.86
N ALA A 80 11.53 2.61 -1.01
CA ALA A 80 12.11 2.29 0.28
C ALA A 80 13.53 1.73 0.12
N SER A 81 13.73 0.78 -0.79
CA SER A 81 15.04 0.17 -1.06
C SER A 81 16.07 1.19 -1.56
N GLN A 82 15.66 2.10 -2.44
CA GLN A 82 16.52 3.19 -2.92
C GLN A 82 16.93 4.13 -1.78
N ASN A 83 15.99 4.52 -0.93
CA ASN A 83 16.26 5.38 0.22
C ASN A 83 17.19 4.71 1.23
N LEU A 84 16.98 3.42 1.52
CA LEU A 84 17.87 2.64 2.39
C LEU A 84 19.27 2.51 1.81
N ALA A 85 19.40 2.23 0.51
CA ALA A 85 20.70 2.16 -0.16
C ALA A 85 21.43 3.51 -0.13
N LYS A 86 20.71 4.62 -0.33
CA LYS A 86 21.27 5.97 -0.22
C LYS A 86 21.74 6.26 1.21
N ALA A 87 20.92 5.96 2.22
CA ALA A 87 21.29 6.13 3.63
C ALA A 87 22.54 5.30 3.99
N ALA A 88 22.60 4.03 3.56
CA ALA A 88 23.75 3.16 3.79
C ALA A 88 25.04 3.72 3.17
N ARG A 89 24.99 4.27 1.95
CA ARG A 89 26.15 4.93 1.31
C ARG A 89 26.61 6.15 2.12
N THR A 90 25.69 7.03 2.48
CA THR A 90 26.02 8.23 3.27
C THR A 90 26.62 7.88 4.64
N MET A 91 26.13 6.81 5.28
CA MET A 91 26.69 6.30 6.53
C MET A 91 28.07 5.68 6.36
N ALA A 92 28.36 5.04 5.23
CA ALA A 92 29.68 4.50 4.92
C ALA A 92 30.70 5.61 4.62
N GLU A 93 30.27 6.68 3.94
CA GLU A 93 31.10 7.84 3.63
C GLU A 93 31.43 8.68 4.87
N THR A 94 30.55 8.70 5.87
CA THR A 94 30.73 9.50 7.10
C THR A 94 31.43 8.66 8.18
N PRO A 95 32.69 8.97 8.55
CA PRO A 95 33.40 8.23 9.59
C PRO A 95 32.64 8.27 10.92
N GLY A 96 32.46 7.12 11.56
CA GLY A 96 31.77 7.00 12.86
C GLY A 96 30.24 6.94 12.80
N ALA A 97 29.60 7.20 11.65
CA ALA A 97 28.13 7.13 11.53
C ALA A 97 27.58 5.72 11.76
N LEU A 98 28.28 4.69 11.26
CA LEU A 98 27.91 3.29 11.52
C LEU A 98 28.02 2.94 13.02
N HIS A 99 29.03 3.46 13.71
CA HIS A 99 29.21 3.25 15.14
C HIS A 99 28.08 3.90 15.96
N LEU A 100 27.70 5.15 15.64
CA LEU A 100 26.54 5.80 16.25
C LEU A 100 25.24 5.04 15.99
N ARG A 101 25.05 4.48 14.79
CA ARG A 101 23.89 3.63 14.50
C ARG A 101 23.90 2.35 15.35
N THR A 102 25.05 1.71 15.53
CA THR A 102 25.19 0.54 16.40
C THR A 102 24.85 0.91 17.84
N LEU A 103 25.35 2.03 18.36
CA LEU A 103 25.03 2.51 19.70
C LEU A 103 23.53 2.82 19.87
N ASN A 104 22.91 3.48 18.89
CA ASN A 104 21.46 3.71 18.91
C ASN A 104 20.67 2.40 18.87
N SER A 105 21.10 1.42 18.06
CA SER A 105 20.43 0.11 18.00
C SER A 105 20.55 -0.64 19.32
N ILE A 106 21.70 -0.55 20.01
CA ILE A 106 21.89 -1.12 21.34
C ILE A 106 20.98 -0.42 22.36
N ASN A 107 20.85 0.91 22.30
CA ASN A 107 19.97 1.67 23.18
C ASN A 107 18.49 1.32 22.95
N ASP A 108 18.07 1.16 21.69
CA ASP A 108 16.70 0.74 21.33
C ASP A 108 16.41 -0.68 21.87
N ILE A 109 17.35 -1.62 21.69
CA ILE A 109 17.22 -3.00 22.20
C ILE A 109 17.24 -3.05 23.74
N ALA A 110 18.11 -2.27 24.38
CA ALA A 110 18.23 -2.22 25.84
C ALA A 110 17.03 -1.55 26.52
N SER A 111 16.27 -0.74 25.79
CA SER A 111 15.02 -0.13 26.25
C SER A 111 13.83 -1.11 26.29
N ASP A 112 13.92 -2.26 25.60
CA ASP A 112 12.86 -3.27 25.57
C ASP A 112 13.09 -4.31 26.68
N GLN A 113 12.25 -4.30 27.73
CA GLN A 113 12.47 -4.99 29.01
C GLN A 113 12.37 -6.54 28.97
N SER A 114 12.59 -7.20 27.84
CA SER A 114 12.64 -8.66 27.78
C SER A 114 13.44 -9.16 26.58
N ASN A 115 14.71 -9.55 26.76
CA ASN A 115 15.28 -10.71 26.05
C ASN A 115 16.66 -11.12 26.58
N THR A 116 16.82 -12.43 26.77
CA THR A 116 18.06 -13.13 27.08
C THR A 116 19.18 -12.73 26.12
N VAL A 117 20.27 -12.19 26.66
CA VAL A 117 21.48 -11.86 25.91
C VAL A 117 22.17 -13.16 25.50
N VAL A 118 22.05 -13.56 24.24
CA VAL A 118 22.90 -14.61 23.66
C VAL A 118 24.27 -14.00 23.40
N PHE A 119 25.22 -14.30 24.30
CA PHE A 119 26.61 -13.89 24.17
C PHE A 119 27.26 -14.70 23.03
N VAL A 120 27.35 -14.11 21.84
CA VAL A 120 28.17 -14.70 20.77
C VAL A 120 29.61 -14.31 21.08
N THR A 121 30.40 -15.25 21.61
CA THR A 121 31.80 -15.00 21.92
C THR A 121 32.57 -14.64 20.64
N PRO A 122 33.31 -13.52 20.62
CA PRO A 122 34.11 -13.12 19.46
C PRO A 122 35.10 -14.22 19.05
N ILE A 123 35.28 -14.40 17.74
CA ILE A 123 36.15 -15.45 17.18
C ILE A 123 37.61 -15.28 17.62
N GLU A 124 37.99 -14.06 17.99
CA GLU A 124 39.28 -13.70 18.55
C GLU A 124 39.56 -14.41 19.88
N VAL A 125 38.53 -14.63 20.71
CA VAL A 125 38.66 -15.38 21.98
C VAL A 125 38.89 -16.86 21.71
N LEU A 126 38.17 -17.45 20.73
CA LEU A 126 38.40 -18.83 20.30
C LEU A 126 39.83 -19.03 19.79
N ARG A 127 40.33 -18.09 18.97
CA ARG A 127 41.70 -18.13 18.44
C ARG A 127 42.76 -17.97 19.53
N ALA A 128 42.50 -17.15 20.56
CA ALA A 128 43.39 -17.02 21.71
C ALA A 128 43.48 -18.31 22.53
N VAL A 129 42.37 -19.03 22.71
CA VAL A 129 42.33 -20.34 23.39
C VAL A 129 43.10 -21.40 22.59
N GLU A 130 42.91 -21.45 21.27
CA GLU A 130 43.70 -22.35 20.39
C GLU A 130 45.21 -22.06 20.46
N GLY A 131 45.58 -20.78 20.48
CA GLY A 131 46.97 -20.35 20.64
C GLY A 131 47.59 -20.76 21.99
N LEU A 132 46.80 -20.70 23.06
CA LEU A 132 47.22 -21.11 24.40
C LEU A 132 47.45 -22.63 24.49
N ASN A 133 46.58 -23.43 23.86
CA ASN A 133 46.74 -24.88 23.81
C ASN A 133 48.04 -25.30 23.09
N LYS A 134 48.35 -24.66 21.94
CA LYS A 134 49.61 -24.89 21.22
C LYS A 134 50.85 -24.50 22.03
N PHE A 135 50.74 -23.47 22.87
CA PHE A 135 51.83 -23.04 23.74
C PHE A 135 52.05 -24.03 24.91
N LEU A 136 50.98 -24.60 25.46
CA LEU A 136 51.03 -25.62 26.50
C LEU A 136 51.61 -26.95 25.99
N GLU A 137 51.24 -27.40 24.79
CA GLU A 137 51.80 -28.62 24.19
C GLU A 137 53.32 -28.49 23.93
N ARG A 138 53.80 -27.29 23.58
CA ARG A 138 55.23 -27.03 23.33
C ARG A 138 56.08 -26.99 24.60
N LYS A 139 55.45 -26.88 25.79
CA LYS A 139 56.13 -26.86 27.09
C LYS A 139 56.15 -28.24 27.78
N SER A 140 55.44 -29.23 27.21
CA SER A 140 55.37 -30.62 27.73
C SER A 140 56.28 -31.61 26.97
N LYS A 141 57.13 -31.13 26.04
CA LYS A 141 58.23 -31.88 25.41
C LYS A 141 59.55 -31.25 25.81
#